data_AF-A0A1I6SFQ9-F1
#
_entry.id   AF-A0A1I6SFQ9-F1
#
_cell.length_a   1.000
_cell.length_b   1.000
_cell.length_c   1.000
_cell.angle_alpha   90.00
_cell.angle_beta   90.00
_cell.angle_gamma   90.00
#
_symmetry.space_group_name_H-M   'P 1'
#
loop_
_entity.id
_entity.type
_entity.pdbx_description
1 polymer ?
#
loop_
_entity_poly.entity_id
_entity_poly.type
_entity_poly.pdbx_seq_one_letter_code
_entity_poly.pdbx_strand_id
1 'polypeptide(L)'
;MSGSRDRGQVLLVGAITVAIVFLALVAVVTGLVYTEATSSSATGNDRATTRATIHGLVDGIELLAASARNDETAQFDADLEGEIDEYVDWYRRTTVAGERVTLSVRAEVLEDEREVRRYTGARSPAAGPPRFDGEIARFRIEPGAALSDEEIVITATPEEGATRNITIAPTGDGAVSFRSPAGASCRIESTEAEFNLLTGGIDANATVPDDCEYDAIDRGIEYETIRVDPTSDAVLGSYDVVSRGPNPRTRGGDPAGVEFVDLEVRSDTGSTTSERTHRIMGFGDPS
;
A
#
# COMPACT_ATOMS: atom_id res chain seq x y z
N MET A 1 75.15 -32.11 -42.86
CA MET A 1 73.68 -32.18 -42.94
C MET A 1 73.13 -32.19 -41.52
N SER A 2 72.72 -31.05 -40.98
CA SER A 2 72.07 -30.93 -39.66
C SER A 2 71.73 -29.47 -39.42
N GLY A 3 70.44 -29.12 -39.29
CA GLY A 3 70.08 -27.74 -38.95
C GLY A 3 68.64 -27.27 -39.19
N SER A 4 67.67 -28.15 -39.49
CA SER A 4 66.26 -27.73 -39.68
C SER A 4 65.25 -28.40 -38.75
N ARG A 5 65.65 -29.33 -37.87
CA ARG A 5 64.73 -30.06 -36.98
C ARG A 5 64.43 -29.38 -35.64
N ASP A 6 65.25 -28.43 -35.18
CA ASP A 6 65.06 -27.84 -33.85
C ASP A 6 64.01 -26.71 -33.81
N ARG A 7 63.77 -25.99 -34.91
CA ARG A 7 62.82 -24.86 -34.91
C ARG A 7 61.35 -25.30 -34.89
N GLY A 8 61.04 -26.43 -35.52
CA GLY A 8 59.68 -26.98 -35.52
C GLY A 8 59.25 -27.50 -34.15
N GLN A 9 60.19 -28.08 -33.40
CA GLN A 9 59.90 -28.64 -32.08
C GLN A 9 59.74 -27.55 -31.01
N VAL A 10 60.50 -26.45 -31.10
CA VAL A 10 60.34 -25.28 -30.21
C VAL A 10 59.00 -24.58 -30.45
N LEU A 11 58.55 -24.46 -31.70
CA LEU A 11 57.22 -23.91 -32.01
C LEU A 11 56.09 -24.78 -31.46
N LEU A 12 56.24 -26.11 -31.53
CA LEU A 12 55.22 -27.05 -31.04
C LEU A 12 55.09 -27.01 -29.51
N VAL A 13 56.21 -26.94 -28.78
CA VAL A 13 56.20 -26.80 -27.31
C VAL A 13 55.63 -25.44 -26.88
N GLY A 14 55.93 -24.38 -27.63
CA GLY A 14 55.35 -23.05 -27.40
C GLY A 14 53.83 -23.04 -27.54
N ALA A 15 53.29 -23.65 -28.61
CA ALA A 15 51.86 -23.69 -28.86
C ALA A 15 51.08 -24.48 -27.80
N ILE A 16 51.63 -25.62 -27.33
CA ILE A 16 51.00 -26.44 -26.27
C ILE A 16 50.94 -25.67 -24.96
N THR A 17 52.01 -24.96 -24.60
CA THR A 17 52.07 -24.17 -23.36
C THR A 17 51.03 -23.06 -23.38
N VAL A 18 50.89 -22.36 -24.50
CA VAL A 18 49.87 -21.32 -24.68
C VAL A 18 48.45 -21.89 -24.58
N ALA A 19 48.19 -23.05 -25.20
CA ALA A 19 46.88 -23.71 -25.12
C ALA A 19 46.50 -24.11 -23.69
N ILE A 20 47.46 -24.59 -22.88
CA ILE A 20 47.21 -24.94 -21.48
C ILE A 20 46.87 -23.69 -20.65
N VAL A 21 47.56 -22.57 -20.88
CA VAL A 21 47.26 -21.30 -20.20
C VAL A 21 45.85 -20.81 -20.55
N PHE A 22 45.44 -20.89 -21.82
CA PHE A 22 44.08 -20.53 -22.22
C PHE A 22 43.02 -21.47 -21.63
N LEU A 23 43.29 -22.79 -21.58
CA LEU A 23 42.39 -23.75 -20.95
C LEU A 23 42.22 -23.48 -19.45
N ALA A 24 43.31 -23.16 -18.74
CA ALA A 24 43.25 -22.80 -17.32
C ALA A 24 42.48 -21.49 -17.11
N LEU A 25 42.68 -20.48 -17.97
CA LEU A 25 41.94 -19.21 -17.90
C LEU A 25 40.44 -19.43 -18.15
N VAL A 26 40.07 -20.21 -19.16
CA VAL A 26 38.66 -20.53 -19.47
C VAL A 26 38.02 -21.31 -18.32
N ALA A 27 38.74 -22.26 -17.71
CA ALA A 27 38.25 -22.99 -16.54
C ALA A 27 38.03 -22.06 -15.32
N VAL A 28 38.92 -21.09 -15.08
CA VAL A 28 38.75 -20.09 -14.01
C VAL A 28 37.57 -19.16 -14.29
N VAL A 29 37.41 -18.68 -15.51
CA VAL A 29 36.28 -17.80 -15.89
C VAL A 29 34.96 -18.56 -15.82
N THR A 30 34.92 -19.82 -16.28
CA THR A 30 33.71 -20.64 -16.25
C THR A 30 33.38 -21.09 -14.82
N GLY A 31 34.40 -21.35 -14.00
CA GLY A 31 34.25 -21.60 -12.57
C GLY A 31 33.71 -20.39 -11.81
N LEU A 32 34.21 -19.18 -12.09
CA LEU A 32 33.69 -17.94 -11.53
C LEU A 32 32.23 -17.69 -11.95
N VAL A 33 31.90 -17.86 -13.23
CA VAL A 33 30.53 -17.69 -13.73
C VAL A 33 29.54 -18.69 -13.10
N TYR A 34 29.95 -19.94 -12.84
CA TYR A 34 29.10 -20.93 -12.16
C TYR A 34 28.94 -20.66 -10.65
N THR A 35 29.93 -20.02 -10.02
CA THR A 35 29.88 -19.66 -8.60
C THR A 35 29.13 -18.33 -8.37
N GLU A 36 29.16 -17.42 -9.35
CA GLU A 36 28.36 -16.19 -9.32
C GLU A 36 26.88 -16.44 -9.69
N ALA A 37 26.60 -17.38 -10.61
CA ALA A 37 25.24 -17.73 -11.00
C ALA A 37 24.44 -18.45 -9.87
N THR A 38 25.10 -19.25 -9.04
CA THR A 38 24.46 -19.90 -7.88
C THR A 38 24.26 -18.96 -6.69
N SER A 39 25.10 -17.92 -6.55
CA SER A 39 24.89 -16.83 -5.59
C SER A 39 23.69 -15.97 -5.99
N SER A 40 23.60 -15.54 -7.26
CA SER A 40 22.55 -14.66 -7.77
C SER A 40 21.15 -15.28 -7.74
N SER A 41 21.00 -16.59 -7.91
CA SER A 41 19.68 -17.26 -7.87
C SER A 41 19.15 -17.44 -6.44
N ALA A 42 20.03 -17.60 -5.44
CA ALA A 42 19.63 -17.67 -4.04
C ALA A 42 19.26 -16.28 -3.49
N THR A 43 20.06 -15.24 -3.79
CA THR A 43 19.75 -13.88 -3.31
C THR A 43 18.51 -13.28 -3.95
N GLY A 44 18.15 -13.70 -5.17
CA GLY A 44 16.94 -13.25 -5.86
C GLY A 44 15.65 -13.79 -5.23
N ASN A 45 15.64 -15.09 -4.89
CA ASN A 45 14.51 -15.72 -4.23
C ASN A 45 14.38 -15.24 -2.77
N ASP A 46 15.49 -15.16 -2.03
CA ASP A 46 15.49 -14.71 -0.63
C ASP A 46 14.96 -13.27 -0.49
N ARG A 47 15.24 -12.38 -1.44
CA ARG A 47 14.69 -11.00 -1.45
C ARG A 47 13.20 -10.94 -1.78
N ALA A 48 12.74 -11.76 -2.73
CA ALA A 48 11.34 -11.81 -3.10
C ALA A 48 10.49 -12.34 -1.93
N THR A 49 10.95 -13.41 -1.28
CA THR A 49 10.27 -13.96 -0.10
C THR A 49 10.32 -13.01 1.08
N THR A 50 11.49 -12.42 1.39
CA THR A 50 11.59 -11.39 2.45
C THR A 50 10.63 -10.23 2.21
N ARG A 51 10.48 -9.76 0.96
CA ARG A 51 9.54 -8.67 0.63
C ARG A 51 8.08 -9.08 0.83
N ALA A 52 7.70 -10.29 0.44
CA ALA A 52 6.34 -10.81 0.64
C ALA A 52 6.02 -10.97 2.14
N THR A 53 6.98 -11.48 2.92
CA THR A 53 6.88 -11.62 4.38
C THR A 53 6.74 -10.25 5.07
N ILE A 54 7.52 -9.25 4.65
CA ILE A 54 7.39 -7.89 5.17
C ILE A 54 6.02 -7.28 4.79
N HIS A 55 5.53 -7.50 3.56
CA HIS A 55 4.19 -7.03 3.18
C HIS A 55 3.10 -7.64 4.06
N GLY A 56 3.06 -8.97 4.21
CA GLY A 56 2.03 -9.61 5.03
C GLY A 56 2.08 -9.21 6.51
N LEU A 57 3.27 -8.89 7.02
CA LEU A 57 3.43 -8.31 8.36
C LEU A 57 2.82 -6.90 8.43
N VAL A 58 3.19 -6.01 7.49
CA VAL A 58 2.70 -4.62 7.45
C VAL A 58 1.18 -4.60 7.29
N ASP A 59 0.63 -5.36 6.34
CA ASP A 59 -0.81 -5.43 6.09
C ASP A 59 -1.60 -5.92 7.33
N GLY A 60 -1.04 -6.89 8.06
CA GLY A 60 -1.66 -7.38 9.29
C GLY A 60 -1.63 -6.37 10.44
N ILE A 61 -0.56 -5.58 10.55
CA ILE A 61 -0.46 -4.50 11.53
C ILE A 61 -1.37 -3.33 11.13
N GLU A 62 -1.50 -3.02 9.84
CA GLU A 62 -2.49 -2.06 9.35
C GLU A 62 -3.91 -2.50 9.71
N LEU A 63 -4.21 -3.80 9.60
CA LEU A 63 -5.50 -4.36 9.98
C LEU A 63 -5.73 -4.29 11.49
N LEU A 64 -4.74 -4.62 12.32
CA LEU A 64 -4.83 -4.52 13.78
C LEU A 64 -5.02 -3.08 14.24
N ALA A 65 -4.22 -2.17 13.68
CA ALA A 65 -4.37 -0.75 13.93
C ALA A 65 -5.74 -0.24 13.44
N ALA A 66 -6.36 -0.86 12.44
CA ALA A 66 -7.73 -0.55 12.04
C ALA A 66 -8.78 -1.17 12.96
N SER A 67 -8.58 -2.40 13.47
CA SER A 67 -9.53 -3.09 14.34
C SER A 67 -9.57 -2.49 15.74
N ALA A 68 -8.41 -2.23 16.34
CA ALA A 68 -8.31 -1.62 17.66
C ALA A 68 -8.95 -0.22 17.72
N ARG A 69 -9.16 0.43 16.57
CA ARG A 69 -9.87 1.73 16.47
C ARG A 69 -11.39 1.62 16.37
N ASN A 70 -11.91 0.47 15.93
CA ASN A 70 -13.35 0.25 15.87
C ASN A 70 -13.92 -0.10 17.24
N ASP A 71 -13.09 -0.62 18.14
CA ASP A 71 -13.44 -0.79 19.54
C ASP A 71 -13.28 0.58 20.23
N GLU A 72 -14.41 1.27 20.45
CA GLU A 72 -14.55 2.63 21.03
C GLU A 72 -14.03 2.77 22.49
N THR A 73 -12.81 2.31 22.80
CA THR A 73 -12.23 2.40 24.14
C THR A 73 -10.96 3.24 24.14
N ALA A 74 -10.85 4.14 25.12
CA ALA A 74 -9.69 4.98 25.39
C ALA A 74 -8.40 4.21 25.79
N GLN A 75 -8.31 2.91 25.48
CA GLN A 75 -7.18 2.04 25.76
C GLN A 75 -6.26 1.82 24.55
N PHE A 76 -6.54 2.52 23.44
CA PHE A 76 -5.84 2.36 22.16
C PHE A 76 -4.31 2.33 22.30
N ASP A 77 -3.70 3.27 23.02
CA ASP A 77 -2.24 3.38 23.08
C ASP A 77 -1.54 2.23 23.81
N ALA A 78 -2.05 1.83 24.98
CA ALA A 78 -1.38 0.82 25.80
C ALA A 78 -1.64 -0.61 25.28
N ASP A 79 -2.82 -0.84 24.70
CA ASP A 79 -3.19 -2.15 24.20
C ASP A 79 -2.67 -2.39 22.78
N LEU A 80 -2.56 -1.35 21.92
CA LEU A 80 -2.06 -1.51 20.55
C LEU A 80 -0.58 -1.92 20.48
N GLU A 81 0.30 -1.30 21.27
CA GLU A 81 1.71 -1.72 21.30
C GLU A 81 1.83 -3.20 21.71
N GLY A 82 1.04 -3.63 22.71
CA GLY A 82 0.98 -5.02 23.14
C GLY A 82 0.41 -5.97 22.09
N GLU A 83 -0.65 -5.57 21.39
CA GLU A 83 -1.26 -6.35 20.30
C GLU A 83 -0.33 -6.47 19.09
N ILE A 84 0.41 -5.40 18.76
CA ILE A 84 1.41 -5.44 17.70
C ILE A 84 2.53 -6.40 18.09
N ASP A 85 3.04 -6.35 19.31
CA ASP A 85 4.06 -7.27 19.81
C ASP A 85 3.56 -8.73 19.77
N GLU A 86 2.33 -8.99 20.22
CA GLU A 86 1.71 -10.31 20.18
C GLU A 86 1.53 -10.82 18.74
N TYR A 87 1.08 -9.96 17.83
CA TYR A 87 0.94 -10.29 16.41
C TYR A 87 2.28 -10.56 15.75
N VAL A 88 3.29 -9.74 16.00
CA VAL A 88 4.65 -9.95 15.49
C VAL A 88 5.20 -11.29 15.98
N ASP A 89 5.00 -11.63 17.24
CA ASP A 89 5.45 -12.90 17.82
C ASP A 89 4.65 -14.10 17.31
N TRP A 90 3.34 -13.94 17.10
CA TRP A 90 2.53 -14.94 16.40
C TRP A 90 3.02 -15.14 14.96
N TYR A 91 3.18 -14.06 14.20
CA TYR A 91 3.61 -14.06 12.81
C TYR A 91 5.00 -14.66 12.67
N ARG A 92 5.93 -14.34 13.59
CA ARG A 92 7.24 -15.00 13.68
C ARG A 92 7.09 -16.50 13.88
N ARG A 93 6.27 -16.95 14.85
CA ARG A 93 6.09 -18.40 15.11
C ARG A 93 5.48 -19.15 13.93
N THR A 94 4.54 -18.56 13.21
CA THR A 94 3.84 -19.21 12.10
C THR A 94 4.63 -19.17 10.79
N THR A 95 5.35 -18.07 10.53
CA THR A 95 5.99 -17.81 9.23
C THR A 95 7.49 -18.07 9.26
N VAL A 96 8.17 -17.81 10.38
CA VAL A 96 9.66 -17.93 10.51
C VAL A 96 10.11 -19.34 10.88
N ALA A 97 9.20 -20.28 11.18
CA ALA A 97 9.56 -21.68 11.40
C ALA A 97 10.20 -22.37 10.17
N GLY A 98 10.18 -21.72 8.99
CA GLY A 98 10.78 -22.21 7.74
C GLY A 98 12.02 -21.47 7.21
N GLU A 99 12.36 -20.26 7.69
CA GLU A 99 13.33 -19.37 7.00
C GLU A 99 14.40 -18.73 7.90
N ARG A 100 15.55 -18.36 7.30
CA ARG A 100 16.71 -17.68 7.95
C ARG A 100 16.53 -16.16 8.07
N VAL A 101 15.30 -15.66 8.21
CA VAL A 101 15.04 -14.23 8.31
C VAL A 101 14.72 -13.87 9.75
N THR A 102 15.61 -13.11 10.39
CA THR A 102 15.30 -12.49 11.69
C THR A 102 14.59 -11.17 11.40
N LEU A 103 13.31 -11.09 11.76
CA LEU A 103 12.53 -9.85 11.70
C LEU A 103 12.54 -9.21 13.08
N SER A 104 13.05 -7.99 13.23
CA SER A 104 12.77 -7.15 14.39
C SER A 104 11.79 -6.08 13.99
N VAL A 105 10.78 -5.86 14.83
CA VAL A 105 9.70 -4.93 14.59
C VAL A 105 9.62 -4.04 15.81
N ARG A 106 9.59 -2.73 15.58
CA ARG A 106 9.34 -1.75 16.63
C ARG A 106 8.23 -0.83 16.16
N ALA A 107 7.16 -0.77 16.94
CA ALA A 107 6.11 0.23 16.77
C ALA A 107 6.43 1.43 17.68
N GLU A 108 6.24 2.63 17.17
CA GLU A 108 6.21 3.85 17.95
C GLU A 108 4.94 4.61 17.58
N VAL A 109 4.10 4.88 18.58
CA VAL A 109 2.92 5.72 18.39
C VAL A 109 3.35 7.19 18.40
N LEU A 110 3.09 7.90 17.31
CA LEU A 110 3.34 9.34 17.20
C LEU A 110 2.03 10.09 17.12
N GLU A 111 1.84 11.07 17.99
CA GLU A 111 0.73 12.03 17.89
C GLU A 111 1.05 13.08 16.82
N ASP A 112 0.13 13.30 15.88
CA ASP A 112 0.21 14.47 14.97
C ASP A 112 -0.34 15.71 15.68
N GLU A 113 0.46 16.77 15.78
CA GLU A 113 -0.01 18.07 16.29
C GLU A 113 -0.90 18.82 15.28
N ARG A 114 -1.00 18.35 14.04
CA ARG A 114 -1.89 18.96 13.04
C ARG A 114 -3.35 18.77 13.43
N GLU A 115 -4.18 19.79 13.17
CA GLU A 115 -5.63 19.62 13.33
C GLU A 115 -6.13 18.54 12.35
N VAL A 116 -6.73 17.51 12.92
CA VAL A 116 -7.40 16.44 12.20
C VAL A 116 -8.90 16.60 12.41
N ARG A 117 -9.66 16.46 11.33
CA ARG A 117 -11.12 16.42 11.39
C ARG A 117 -11.62 15.12 10.82
N ARG A 118 -12.43 14.43 11.59
CA ARG A 118 -13.20 13.27 11.13
C ARG A 118 -14.63 13.72 10.82
N TYR A 119 -15.08 13.36 9.63
CA TYR A 119 -16.42 13.63 9.16
C TYR A 119 -17.10 12.30 8.91
N THR A 120 -18.01 11.93 9.80
CA THR A 120 -18.87 10.75 9.64
C THR A 120 -20.34 11.15 9.53
N GLY A 121 -21.13 10.27 8.91
CA GLY A 121 -22.59 10.32 9.01
C GLY A 121 -23.32 9.98 7.73
N ALA A 122 -24.64 10.07 7.81
CA ALA A 122 -25.55 10.01 6.68
C ALA A 122 -26.04 11.43 6.37
N ARG A 123 -26.00 11.84 5.10
CA ARG A 123 -26.43 13.21 4.71
C ARG A 123 -27.67 13.17 3.86
N SER A 124 -28.72 13.83 4.35
CA SER A 124 -29.89 14.15 3.53
C SER A 124 -29.51 15.15 2.42
N PRO A 125 -30.09 15.03 1.22
CA PRO A 125 -29.89 15.98 0.11
C PRO A 125 -30.09 17.44 0.51
N ALA A 126 -30.99 17.71 1.47
CA ALA A 126 -31.31 19.05 1.95
C ALA A 126 -30.16 19.77 2.68
N ALA A 127 -29.15 19.05 3.17
CA ALA A 127 -28.00 19.64 3.87
C ALA A 127 -26.93 20.20 2.92
N GLY A 128 -27.13 20.05 1.59
CA GLY A 128 -26.15 20.39 0.57
C GLY A 128 -24.98 19.38 0.51
N PRO A 129 -24.13 19.50 -0.53
CA PRO A 129 -23.05 18.55 -0.76
C PRO A 129 -21.99 18.66 0.34
N PRO A 130 -21.53 17.53 0.94
CA PRO A 130 -20.39 17.58 1.82
C PRO A 130 -19.17 18.08 1.08
N ARG A 131 -18.36 18.85 1.80
CA ARG A 131 -17.09 19.40 1.34
C ARG A 131 -16.04 19.01 2.36
N PHE A 132 -14.85 18.75 1.89
CA PHE A 132 -13.67 18.44 2.68
C PHE A 132 -12.49 19.18 2.07
N ASP A 133 -11.45 19.42 2.85
CA ASP A 133 -10.24 20.11 2.40
C ASP A 133 -9.04 19.71 3.26
N GLY A 134 -7.84 20.04 2.77
CA GLY A 134 -6.58 19.62 3.37
C GLY A 134 -6.06 18.30 2.81
N GLU A 135 -5.09 17.71 3.51
CA GLU A 135 -4.53 16.40 3.18
C GLU A 135 -5.51 15.30 3.60
N ILE A 136 -5.99 14.53 2.63
CA ILE A 136 -6.94 13.45 2.92
C ILE A 136 -6.20 12.21 3.37
N ALA A 137 -6.66 11.70 4.50
CA ALA A 137 -6.02 10.66 5.26
C ALA A 137 -6.88 9.38 5.28
N ARG A 138 -8.20 9.55 5.16
CA ARG A 138 -9.17 8.49 4.90
C ARG A 138 -10.31 9.05 4.05
N PHE A 139 -10.79 8.28 3.08
CA PHE A 139 -12.00 8.63 2.34
C PHE A 139 -12.79 7.36 2.01
N ARG A 140 -13.81 7.08 2.84
CA ARG A 140 -14.75 5.99 2.63
C ARG A 140 -16.14 6.53 2.34
N ILE A 141 -16.82 5.90 1.40
CA ILE A 141 -18.19 6.23 1.04
C ILE A 141 -18.95 4.94 0.77
N GLU A 142 -20.11 4.82 1.39
CA GLU A 142 -21.09 3.77 1.13
C GLU A 142 -22.32 4.45 0.55
N PRO A 143 -22.67 4.17 -0.71
CA PRO A 143 -23.87 4.75 -1.29
C PRO A 143 -25.12 4.25 -0.58
N GLY A 144 -26.10 5.13 -0.38
CA GLY A 144 -27.34 4.74 0.26
C GLY A 144 -28.20 3.87 -0.65
N ALA A 145 -29.12 3.09 -0.06
CA ALA A 145 -30.10 2.28 -0.78
C ALA A 145 -30.96 3.06 -1.80
N ALA A 146 -31.01 4.39 -1.68
CA ALA A 146 -31.73 5.29 -2.58
C ALA A 146 -30.93 5.75 -3.81
N LEU A 147 -29.79 5.12 -4.12
CA LEU A 147 -29.10 5.34 -5.39
C LEU A 147 -29.94 5.00 -6.64
N SER A 148 -31.19 4.57 -6.52
CA SER A 148 -31.90 3.79 -7.56
C SER A 148 -31.94 4.40 -8.96
N ASP A 149 -31.81 5.72 -9.12
CA ASP A 149 -31.78 6.38 -10.44
C ASP A 149 -30.79 7.56 -10.53
N GLU A 150 -29.95 7.76 -9.52
CA GLU A 150 -29.13 8.97 -9.39
C GLU A 150 -27.68 8.66 -9.10
N GLU A 151 -26.78 9.52 -9.57
CA GLU A 151 -25.34 9.35 -9.39
C GLU A 151 -24.80 10.24 -8.27
N ILE A 152 -23.76 9.75 -7.60
CA ILE A 152 -22.88 10.52 -6.73
C ILE A 152 -21.67 10.92 -7.55
N VAL A 153 -21.44 12.22 -7.68
CA VAL A 153 -20.26 12.79 -8.34
C VAL A 153 -19.33 13.33 -7.27
N ILE A 154 -18.09 12.83 -7.22
CA ILE A 154 -17.07 13.31 -6.29
C ILE A 154 -16.06 14.12 -7.10
N THR A 155 -15.97 15.41 -6.78
CA THR A 155 -15.06 16.35 -7.43
C THR A 155 -13.92 16.65 -6.48
N ALA A 156 -12.70 16.24 -6.82
CA ALA A 156 -11.50 16.47 -6.05
C ALA A 156 -10.58 17.48 -6.75
N THR A 157 -10.38 18.64 -6.14
CA THR A 157 -9.53 19.72 -6.65
C THR A 157 -8.30 19.83 -5.76
N PRO A 158 -7.14 19.32 -6.20
CA PRO A 158 -5.89 19.47 -5.46
C PRO A 158 -5.46 20.94 -5.45
N GLU A 159 -4.66 21.37 -4.46
CA GLU A 159 -4.06 22.71 -4.47
C GLU A 159 -3.14 22.91 -5.69
N GLU A 160 -2.46 21.83 -6.10
CA GLU A 160 -1.66 21.79 -7.31
C GLU A 160 -2.09 20.61 -8.20
N GLY A 161 -2.42 20.89 -9.45
CA GLY A 161 -2.76 19.87 -10.45
C GLY A 161 -4.14 20.04 -11.07
N ALA A 162 -4.63 18.98 -11.70
CA ALA A 162 -5.92 18.95 -12.37
C ALA A 162 -7.02 18.44 -11.45
N THR A 163 -8.20 19.05 -11.52
CA THR A 163 -9.42 18.54 -10.89
C THR A 163 -9.77 17.16 -11.43
N ARG A 164 -10.19 16.28 -10.53
CA ARG A 164 -10.58 14.90 -10.82
C ARG A 164 -12.04 14.70 -10.47
N ASN A 165 -12.75 13.98 -11.32
CA ASN A 165 -14.15 13.63 -11.11
C ASN A 165 -14.29 12.12 -11.04
N ILE A 166 -15.03 11.66 -10.05
CA ILE A 166 -15.39 10.26 -9.84
C ILE A 166 -16.90 10.20 -9.90
N THR A 167 -17.43 9.16 -10.53
CA THR A 167 -18.89 8.97 -10.58
C THR A 167 -19.23 7.59 -10.05
N ILE A 168 -20.15 7.52 -9.10
CA ILE A 168 -20.75 6.30 -8.59
C ILE A 168 -22.23 6.35 -8.97
N ALA A 169 -22.70 5.43 -9.80
CA ALA A 169 -24.05 5.45 -10.35
C ALA A 169 -24.72 4.08 -10.23
N PRO A 170 -26.05 4.00 -10.03
CA PRO A 170 -26.78 2.75 -10.14
C PRO A 170 -26.69 2.22 -11.57
N THR A 171 -26.82 0.91 -11.71
CA THR A 171 -27.00 0.27 -13.02
C THR A 171 -28.43 -0.22 -13.24
N GLY A 172 -29.30 -0.10 -12.23
CA GLY A 172 -30.72 -0.43 -12.29
C GLY A 172 -31.07 -1.89 -11.97
N ASP A 173 -30.08 -2.77 -11.81
CA ASP A 173 -30.26 -4.20 -11.52
C ASP A 173 -29.63 -4.64 -10.19
N GLY A 174 -29.41 -3.69 -9.27
CA GLY A 174 -28.81 -3.95 -7.96
C GLY A 174 -27.28 -3.93 -7.96
N ALA A 175 -26.65 -3.54 -9.07
CA ALA A 175 -25.22 -3.26 -9.12
C ALA A 175 -24.94 -1.75 -9.23
N VAL A 176 -23.71 -1.38 -8.94
CA VAL A 176 -23.21 -0.01 -8.99
C VAL A 176 -22.10 0.09 -10.04
N SER A 177 -22.12 1.16 -10.82
CA SER A 177 -21.05 1.55 -11.74
C SER A 177 -20.15 2.58 -11.08
N PHE A 178 -18.86 2.29 -11.00
CA PHE A 178 -17.81 3.23 -10.63
C PHE A 178 -17.11 3.74 -11.89
N ARG A 179 -16.93 5.06 -12.03
CA ARG A 179 -16.14 5.65 -13.12
C ARG A 179 -14.99 6.44 -12.55
N SER A 180 -13.76 6.07 -12.93
CA SER A 180 -12.53 6.72 -12.49
C SER A 180 -12.31 8.05 -13.21
N PRO A 181 -11.44 8.93 -12.69
CA PRO A 181 -11.05 10.18 -13.37
C PRO A 181 -10.43 9.96 -14.75
N ALA A 182 -9.80 8.80 -14.99
CA ALA A 182 -9.24 8.41 -16.29
C ALA A 182 -10.31 7.98 -17.30
N GLY A 183 -11.57 7.86 -16.86
CA GLY A 183 -12.70 7.44 -17.68
C GLY A 183 -12.93 5.93 -17.73
N ALA A 184 -12.11 5.13 -17.03
CA ALA A 184 -12.37 3.70 -16.87
C ALA A 184 -13.67 3.52 -16.07
N SER A 185 -14.49 2.55 -16.47
CA SER A 185 -15.76 2.25 -15.82
C SER A 185 -15.82 0.80 -15.38
N CYS A 186 -16.27 0.60 -14.16
CA CYS A 186 -16.27 -0.66 -13.46
C CYS A 186 -17.63 -0.95 -12.89
N ARG A 187 -18.06 -2.20 -13.03
CA ARG A 187 -19.33 -2.67 -12.49
C ARG A 187 -19.07 -3.51 -11.25
N ILE A 188 -19.80 -3.20 -10.18
CA ILE A 188 -19.70 -3.84 -8.87
C ILE A 188 -21.06 -4.44 -8.56
N GLU A 189 -21.13 -5.76 -8.41
CA GLU A 189 -22.36 -6.52 -8.19
C GLU A 189 -22.88 -6.41 -6.75
N SER A 190 -22.91 -5.20 -6.19
CA SER A 190 -23.46 -4.89 -4.86
C SER A 190 -23.93 -3.45 -4.78
N THR A 191 -25.12 -3.22 -4.21
CA THR A 191 -25.61 -1.89 -3.83
C THR A 191 -25.03 -1.38 -2.52
N GLU A 192 -24.44 -2.27 -1.72
CA GLU A 192 -23.88 -2.00 -0.39
C GLU A 192 -22.34 -1.96 -0.45
N ALA A 193 -21.78 -1.60 -1.60
CA ALA A 193 -20.33 -1.52 -1.76
C ALA A 193 -19.78 -0.30 -1.00
N GLU A 194 -18.81 -0.52 -0.12
CA GLU A 194 -18.00 0.54 0.47
C GLU A 194 -16.81 0.84 -0.46
N PHE A 195 -16.64 2.11 -0.82
CA PHE A 195 -15.55 2.57 -1.67
C PHE A 195 -14.51 3.30 -0.82
N ASN A 196 -13.27 2.80 -0.81
CA ASN A 196 -12.13 3.48 -0.24
C ASN A 196 -11.34 4.18 -1.36
N LEU A 197 -11.59 5.48 -1.52
CA LEU A 197 -11.08 6.28 -2.66
C LEU A 197 -9.60 6.70 -2.52
N LEU A 198 -8.98 6.40 -1.37
CA LEU A 198 -7.58 6.72 -1.07
C LEU A 198 -6.65 5.51 -1.23
N THR A 199 -7.17 4.29 -1.05
CA THR A 199 -6.40 3.05 -1.18
C THR A 199 -6.81 2.21 -2.38
N GLY A 200 -7.82 2.68 -3.12
CA GLY A 200 -8.40 1.95 -4.23
C GLY A 200 -9.12 0.65 -3.82
N GLY A 201 -9.41 0.47 -2.53
CA GLY A 201 -10.11 -0.71 -2.04
C GLY A 201 -11.61 -0.58 -2.22
N ILE A 202 -12.27 -1.66 -2.62
CA ILE A 202 -13.72 -1.79 -2.52
C ILE A 202 -14.02 -2.94 -1.58
N ASP A 203 -14.64 -2.63 -0.45
CA ASP A 203 -15.29 -3.65 0.37
C ASP A 203 -16.70 -3.82 -0.17
N ALA A 204 -16.82 -4.72 -1.14
CA ALA A 204 -18.10 -5.21 -1.59
C ALA A 204 -18.16 -6.66 -1.15
N ASN A 205 -19.29 -7.08 -0.59
CA ASN A 205 -19.61 -8.49 -0.42
C ASN A 205 -19.88 -9.19 -1.79
N ALA A 206 -19.17 -8.75 -2.84
CA ALA A 206 -19.35 -9.07 -4.24
C ALA A 206 -17.99 -9.10 -4.98
N THR A 207 -17.99 -9.70 -6.16
CA THR A 207 -16.79 -9.80 -7.00
C THR A 207 -16.45 -8.44 -7.60
N VAL A 208 -15.23 -7.97 -7.32
CA VAL A 208 -14.64 -6.76 -7.89
C VAL A 208 -13.77 -7.17 -9.09
N PRO A 209 -13.93 -6.57 -10.28
CA PRO A 209 -13.07 -6.89 -11.42
C PRO A 209 -11.61 -6.49 -11.18
N ASP A 210 -10.66 -7.32 -11.60
CA ASP A 210 -9.22 -7.10 -11.40
C ASP A 210 -8.68 -5.87 -12.17
N ASP A 211 -9.38 -5.40 -13.18
CA ASP A 211 -8.98 -4.29 -14.07
C ASP A 211 -9.49 -2.92 -13.62
N CYS A 212 -10.08 -2.86 -12.43
CA CYS A 212 -10.65 -1.63 -11.96
C CYS A 212 -9.66 -0.73 -11.24
N GLU A 213 -9.51 0.47 -11.80
CA GLU A 213 -8.66 1.52 -11.24
C GLU A 213 -9.49 2.43 -10.33
N TYR A 214 -9.19 2.41 -9.04
CA TYR A 214 -9.97 3.06 -7.99
C TYR A 214 -9.24 4.20 -7.29
N ASP A 215 -7.94 4.39 -7.59
CA ASP A 215 -7.14 5.47 -7.03
C ASP A 215 -7.56 6.80 -7.65
N ALA A 216 -8.44 7.50 -6.94
CA ALA A 216 -8.94 8.79 -7.39
C ALA A 216 -8.42 9.95 -6.54
N ILE A 217 -8.19 9.70 -5.25
CA ILE A 217 -7.57 10.62 -4.31
C ILE A 217 -6.13 10.17 -4.05
N ASP A 218 -5.17 11.05 -4.29
CA ASP A 218 -3.76 10.77 -4.07
C ASP A 218 -3.41 10.95 -2.60
N ARG A 219 -2.68 9.99 -2.05
CA ARG A 219 -2.11 10.10 -0.70
C ARG A 219 -1.05 11.19 -0.66
N GLY A 220 -1.04 11.97 0.43
CA GLY A 220 -0.03 13.00 0.68
C GLY A 220 -0.20 14.27 -0.16
N ILE A 221 -1.32 14.40 -0.89
CA ILE A 221 -1.67 15.62 -1.64
C ILE A 221 -2.65 16.46 -0.82
N GLU A 222 -2.40 17.77 -0.77
CA GLU A 222 -3.32 18.75 -0.20
C GLU A 222 -4.41 19.10 -1.22
N TYR A 223 -5.67 19.03 -0.77
CA TYR A 223 -6.83 19.36 -1.58
C TYR A 223 -7.41 20.71 -1.16
N GLU A 224 -7.59 21.61 -2.12
CA GLU A 224 -8.35 22.85 -1.90
C GLU A 224 -9.80 22.50 -1.55
N THR A 225 -10.37 21.53 -2.26
CA THR A 225 -11.69 21.00 -1.95
C THR A 225 -11.88 19.60 -2.52
N ILE A 226 -12.52 18.74 -1.74
CA ILE A 226 -13.23 17.56 -2.22
C ILE A 226 -14.71 17.78 -1.94
N ARG A 227 -15.52 17.69 -2.99
CA ARG A 227 -16.97 17.90 -2.92
C ARG A 227 -17.68 16.63 -3.36
N VAL A 228 -18.63 16.17 -2.55
CA VAL A 228 -19.46 15.00 -2.86
C VAL A 228 -20.84 15.50 -3.24
N ASP A 229 -21.20 15.35 -4.51
CA ASP A 229 -22.44 15.81 -5.11
C ASP A 229 -23.36 14.64 -5.40
N PRO A 230 -24.32 14.34 -4.51
CA PRO A 230 -25.48 13.58 -4.94
C PRO A 230 -26.24 14.40 -5.98
N THR A 231 -26.55 13.81 -7.13
CA THR A 231 -27.50 14.42 -8.08
C THR A 231 -28.89 14.47 -7.45
N SER A 232 -29.55 15.64 -7.58
CA SER A 232 -30.87 16.09 -7.07
C SER A 232 -31.49 15.45 -5.82
N ASP A 233 -31.72 14.14 -5.78
CA ASP A 233 -32.43 13.42 -4.73
C ASP A 233 -31.59 12.30 -4.08
N ALA A 234 -30.31 12.12 -4.46
CA ALA A 234 -29.53 10.94 -4.08
C ALA A 234 -29.18 11.04 -2.60
N VAL A 235 -29.56 10.01 -1.85
CA VAL A 235 -29.17 9.90 -0.45
C VAL A 235 -27.75 9.37 -0.39
N LEU A 236 -26.83 10.23 0.03
CA LEU A 236 -25.51 9.78 0.47
C LEU A 236 -25.72 8.87 1.69
N GLY A 237 -25.35 7.60 1.56
CA GLY A 237 -25.57 6.56 2.57
C GLY A 237 -24.75 6.87 3.82
N SER A 238 -23.56 6.31 3.90
CA SER A 238 -22.58 6.63 4.94
C SER A 238 -21.29 7.17 4.31
N TYR A 239 -20.58 8.01 5.03
CA TYR A 239 -19.22 8.40 4.66
C TYR A 239 -18.35 8.50 5.92
N ASP A 240 -17.07 8.20 5.78
CA ASP A 240 -16.02 8.41 6.79
C ASP A 240 -14.83 9.06 6.10
N VAL A 241 -14.71 10.37 6.27
CA VAL A 241 -13.62 11.17 5.70
C VAL A 241 -12.78 11.73 6.82
N VAL A 242 -11.47 11.54 6.74
CA VAL A 242 -10.53 12.16 7.66
C VAL A 242 -9.61 13.08 6.87
N SER A 243 -9.60 14.36 7.25
CA SER A 243 -8.72 15.36 6.68
C SER A 243 -7.76 15.93 7.72
N ARG A 244 -6.57 16.32 7.25
CA ARG A 244 -5.50 16.92 8.02
C ARG A 244 -5.13 18.27 7.43
N GLY A 245 -4.88 19.26 8.27
CA GLY A 245 -4.35 20.54 7.80
C GLY A 245 -4.41 21.63 8.86
N PRO A 246 -3.58 22.68 8.76
CA PRO A 246 -3.48 23.70 9.80
C PRO A 246 -4.74 24.56 9.95
N ASN A 247 -5.68 24.50 9.01
CA ASN A 247 -6.97 25.20 9.04
C ASN A 247 -7.95 24.52 8.07
N PRO A 248 -8.64 23.44 8.46
CA PRO A 248 -9.74 22.92 7.64
C PRO A 248 -10.78 24.04 7.44
N ARG A 249 -10.88 24.55 6.21
CA ARG A 249 -11.87 25.55 5.79
C ARG A 249 -13.27 24.97 5.83
N THR A 250 -13.37 23.66 5.73
CA THR A 250 -14.61 22.93 5.94
C THR A 250 -15.08 23.09 7.38
N ARG A 251 -16.18 23.82 7.56
CA ARG A 251 -16.88 23.88 8.85
C ARG A 251 -17.55 22.54 9.17
N GLY A 252 -17.34 22.06 10.38
CA GLY A 252 -17.89 20.80 10.89
C GLY A 252 -16.78 19.77 11.12
N GLY A 253 -17.19 18.52 11.37
CA GLY A 253 -16.28 17.44 11.70
C GLY A 253 -15.86 17.48 13.16
N ASP A 254 -15.87 16.32 13.79
CA ASP A 254 -15.36 16.16 15.13
C ASP A 254 -13.84 16.25 15.06
N PRO A 255 -13.17 16.89 16.04
CA PRO A 255 -11.72 16.76 16.16
C PRO A 255 -11.38 15.27 16.18
N ALA A 256 -10.24 14.87 15.65
CA ALA A 256 -9.80 13.48 15.71
C ALA A 256 -8.34 13.45 16.17
N GLY A 257 -7.95 12.40 16.89
CA GLY A 257 -6.54 12.09 17.07
C GLY A 257 -6.02 11.42 15.79
N VAL A 258 -4.92 11.92 15.22
CA VAL A 258 -4.13 11.12 14.30
C VAL A 258 -2.96 10.56 15.05
N GLU A 259 -2.96 9.25 15.18
CA GLU A 259 -1.84 8.49 15.68
C GLU A 259 -1.18 7.81 14.49
N PHE A 260 0.14 7.97 14.38
CA PHE A 260 0.93 7.15 13.47
C PHE A 260 1.53 6.01 14.25
N VAL A 261 1.56 4.83 13.65
CA VAL A 261 2.43 3.76 14.09
C VAL A 261 3.61 3.73 13.13
N ASP A 262 4.75 4.24 13.58
CA ASP A 262 6.00 4.03 12.86
C ASP A 262 6.50 2.62 13.14
N LEU A 263 6.44 1.79 12.12
CA LEU A 263 6.84 0.39 12.14
C LEU A 263 8.24 0.25 11.54
N GLU A 264 9.25 0.17 12.39
CA GLU A 264 10.61 -0.14 11.96
C GLU A 264 10.77 -1.65 11.77
N VAL A 265 10.89 -2.08 10.52
CA VAL A 265 11.11 -3.48 10.16
C VAL A 265 12.57 -3.68 9.79
N ARG A 266 13.29 -4.41 10.64
CA ARG A 266 14.65 -4.86 10.37
C ARG A 266 14.62 -6.32 9.96
N SER A 267 15.14 -6.62 8.78
CA SER A 267 15.32 -7.98 8.27
C SER A 267 16.81 -8.31 8.22
N ASP A 268 17.19 -9.44 8.83
CA ASP A 268 18.52 -10.01 8.70
C ASP A 268 18.44 -11.40 8.06
N THR A 269 19.08 -11.55 6.91
CA THR A 269 19.14 -12.79 6.11
C THR A 269 20.46 -13.55 6.31
N GLY A 270 21.35 -13.07 7.19
CA GLY A 270 22.70 -13.58 7.41
C GLY A 270 23.74 -13.10 6.38
N SER A 271 23.32 -12.71 5.17
CA SER A 271 24.18 -12.07 4.15
C SER A 271 23.91 -10.58 3.98
N THR A 272 22.69 -10.13 4.29
CA THR A 272 22.29 -8.74 4.20
C THR A 272 21.35 -8.38 5.34
N THR A 273 21.58 -7.20 5.91
CA THR A 273 20.66 -6.56 6.84
C THR A 273 20.00 -5.40 6.12
N SER A 274 18.68 -5.31 6.20
CA SER A 274 17.90 -4.18 5.72
C SER A 274 17.02 -3.67 6.83
N GLU A 275 16.91 -2.35 6.94
CA GLU A 275 16.06 -1.66 7.89
C GLU A 275 15.15 -0.73 7.11
N ARG A 276 13.85 -0.76 7.41
CA ARG A 276 12.87 0.06 6.72
C ARG A 276 11.78 0.48 7.69
N THR A 277 11.54 1.78 7.77
CA THR A 277 10.42 2.34 8.52
C THR A 277 9.18 2.39 7.62
N HIS A 278 8.08 1.85 8.11
CA HIS A 278 6.76 1.90 7.51
C HIS A 278 5.88 2.75 8.41
N ARG A 279 5.38 3.88 7.92
CA ARG A 279 4.45 4.72 8.68
C ARG A 279 3.02 4.28 8.40
N ILE A 280 2.36 3.73 9.41
CA ILE A 280 0.97 3.34 9.36
C ILE A 280 0.15 4.46 9.97
N MET A 281 -0.84 4.95 9.24
CA MET A 281 -1.66 6.09 9.70
C MET A 281 -2.91 5.62 10.41
N GLY A 282 -3.28 6.39 11.43
CA GLY A 282 -4.43 6.14 12.25
C GLY A 282 -5.33 7.30 12.54
N PHE A 283 -6.57 6.96 12.86
CA PHE A 283 -7.62 7.93 13.18
C PHE A 283 -8.37 7.41 14.41
N GLY A 284 -8.08 7.98 15.56
CA GLY A 284 -8.80 7.75 16.81
C GLY A 284 -9.82 8.85 17.09
N ASP A 285 -10.77 8.57 17.98
CA ASP A 285 -11.65 9.62 18.52
C ASP A 285 -10.85 10.56 19.43
N PRO A 286 -11.21 11.86 19.46
CA PRO A 286 -10.50 12.83 20.28
C PRO A 286 -10.77 12.53 21.76
N SER A 287 -9.71 12.27 22.53
CA SER A 287 -9.77 12.12 24.00
C SER A 287 -10.16 13.41 24.71
#